data_AF-A0A920S365-F1
#
_entry.id   AF-A0A920S365-F1
#
_cell.length_a   1.000
_cell.length_b   1.000
_cell.length_c   1.000
_cell.angle_alpha   90.00
_cell.angle_beta   90.00
_cell.angle_gamma   90.00
#
_symmetry.space_group_name_H-M   'P 1'
#
loop_
_entity.id
_entity.type
_entity.pdbx_description
1 polymer ?
#
loop_
_entity_poly.entity_id
_entity_poly.type
_entity_poly.pdbx_seq_one_letter_code
_entity_poly.pdbx_strand_id
1 'polypeptide(L)'
;MIDNEDVVLVLSNSGETEEIVSLIQVIKRMDIKIIAITGNKESKLSHEADIHVHVLVKEEACPMNLAPTASTSAALAMGDAIAVALLEKRGFTKEDFAKSHPGGSLGKQLLLSVEESCTQVMKFLCI
;
A
#
# COMPACT_ATOMS: atom_id res chain seq x y z
N MET A 1 -18.95 6.46 -0.65
CA MET A 1 -18.82 7.94 -0.50
C MET A 1 -17.62 8.16 0.39
N ILE A 2 -16.80 9.17 0.12
CA ILE A 2 -15.62 9.55 0.91
C ILE A 2 -16.04 10.56 2.00
N ASP A 3 -15.52 10.42 3.22
CA ASP A 3 -15.88 11.23 4.39
C ASP A 3 -14.64 11.65 5.23
N ASN A 4 -14.85 12.46 6.27
CA ASN A 4 -13.83 13.00 7.17
C ASN A 4 -13.08 11.97 8.03
N GLU A 5 -13.61 10.74 8.16
CA GLU A 5 -12.91 9.62 8.80
C GLU A 5 -11.91 8.94 7.86
N ASP A 6 -11.96 9.23 6.56
CA ASP A 6 -11.03 8.68 5.57
C ASP A 6 -9.67 9.42 5.57
N VAL A 7 -8.67 8.76 5.01
CA VAL A 7 -7.37 9.37 4.69
C VAL A 7 -7.10 9.14 3.21
N VAL A 8 -6.72 10.21 2.51
CA VAL A 8 -6.36 10.13 1.10
C VAL A 8 -4.84 10.03 0.97
N LEU A 9 -4.38 8.91 0.41
CA LEU A 9 -2.99 8.72 0.00
C LEU A 9 -2.84 9.04 -1.49
N VAL A 10 -1.96 9.97 -1.80
CA VAL A 10 -1.71 10.46 -3.17
C VAL A 10 -0.32 10.07 -3.61
N LEU A 11 -0.21 9.59 -4.85
CA LEU A 11 1.06 9.26 -5.49
C LEU A 11 1.22 10.12 -6.76
N SER A 12 2.24 10.96 -6.78
CA SER A 12 2.66 11.70 -7.97
C SER A 12 4.15 12.02 -7.86
N ASN A 13 4.97 11.48 -8.76
CA ASN A 13 6.42 11.65 -8.68
C ASN A 13 6.82 13.14 -8.77
N SER A 14 6.27 13.88 -9.73
CA SER A 14 6.53 15.33 -9.87
C SER A 14 5.86 16.16 -8.79
N GLY A 15 4.71 15.71 -8.27
CA GLY A 15 3.87 16.48 -7.37
C GLY A 15 3.11 17.64 -8.05
N GLU A 16 3.10 17.67 -9.39
CA GLU A 16 2.57 18.77 -10.21
C GLU A 16 1.45 18.36 -11.18
N THR A 17 1.08 17.07 -11.22
CA THR A 17 0.03 16.56 -12.12
C THR A 17 -1.28 17.33 -11.90
N GLU A 18 -1.75 18.06 -12.91
CA GLU A 18 -2.85 19.03 -12.78
C GLU A 18 -4.15 18.39 -12.29
N GLU A 19 -4.49 17.20 -12.79
CA GLU A 19 -5.69 16.46 -12.37
C GLU A 19 -5.64 16.13 -10.88
N ILE A 20 -4.46 15.74 -10.38
CA ILE A 20 -4.24 15.39 -8.98
C ILE A 20 -4.25 16.64 -8.10
N VAL A 21 -3.54 17.69 -8.51
CA VAL A 21 -3.52 18.97 -7.77
C VAL A 21 -4.93 19.54 -7.65
N SER A 22 -5.71 19.51 -8.73
CA SER A 22 -7.09 20.00 -8.74
C SER A 22 -8.00 19.18 -7.83
N LEU A 23 -7.87 17.85 -7.87
CA LEU A 23 -8.62 16.95 -6.99
C LEU A 23 -8.31 17.21 -5.52
N ILE A 24 -7.04 17.44 -5.18
CA ILE A 24 -6.60 17.67 -3.80
C ILE A 24 -7.17 18.95 -3.21
N GLN A 25 -7.31 20.01 -4.01
CA GLN A 25 -7.96 21.24 -3.56
C GLN A 25 -9.42 21.03 -3.17
N VAL A 26 -10.12 20.08 -3.79
CA VAL A 26 -11.49 19.71 -3.41
C VAL A 26 -11.49 18.91 -2.11
N ILE A 27 -10.62 17.91 -2.00
CA ILE A 27 -10.50 17.03 -0.83
C ILE A 27 -10.13 17.83 0.43
N LYS A 28 -9.23 18.82 0.32
CA LYS A 28 -8.89 19.72 1.44
C LYS A 28 -10.09 20.48 1.99
N ARG A 29 -11.04 20.88 1.14
CA ARG A 29 -12.26 21.58 1.59
C ARG A 29 -13.22 20.66 2.34
N MET A 30 -13.06 19.35 2.20
CA MET A 30 -13.82 18.33 2.93
C MET A 30 -13.22 18.01 4.29
N ASP A 31 -12.11 18.67 4.67
CA ASP A 31 -11.37 18.45 5.92
C ASP A 31 -10.83 17.01 6.08
N ILE A 32 -10.54 16.36 4.95
CA ILE A 32 -9.99 15.00 4.90
C ILE A 32 -8.46 15.08 4.94
N LYS A 33 -7.83 14.19 5.72
CA LYS A 33 -6.37 14.13 5.83
C LYS A 33 -5.71 13.61 4.57
N ILE A 34 -4.64 14.29 4.16
CA ILE A 34 -3.92 14.02 2.92
C ILE A 34 -2.48 13.65 3.21
N ILE A 35 -2.08 12.49 2.70
CA ILE A 35 -0.69 12.04 2.65
C ILE A 35 -0.25 12.05 1.19
N ALA A 36 0.85 12.74 0.88
CA ALA A 36 1.42 12.77 -0.46
C ALA A 36 2.77 12.04 -0.51
N ILE A 37 2.90 11.09 -1.43
CA ILE A 37 4.16 10.46 -1.81
C ILE A 37 4.62 11.12 -3.12
N THR A 38 5.71 11.89 -3.05
CA THR A 38 6.29 12.57 -4.22
C THR A 38 7.82 12.50 -4.21
N GLY A 39 8.45 12.62 -5.38
CA GLY A 39 9.90 12.73 -5.53
C GLY A 39 10.43 14.17 -5.39
N ASN A 40 9.55 15.17 -5.47
CA ASN A 40 9.92 16.58 -5.37
C ASN A 40 9.38 17.20 -4.06
N LYS A 41 10.30 17.66 -3.19
CA LYS A 41 9.98 18.31 -1.90
C LYS A 41 9.42 19.73 -2.03
N GLU A 42 9.62 20.38 -3.17
CA GLU A 42 9.13 21.75 -3.43
C GLU A 42 7.92 21.76 -4.36
N SER A 43 7.25 20.61 -4.54
CA SER A 43 6.06 20.50 -5.39
C SER A 43 4.81 21.10 -4.74
N LYS A 44 3.80 21.43 -5.54
CA LYS A 44 2.48 21.81 -5.02
C LYS A 44 1.94 20.76 -4.06
N LEU A 45 1.97 19.47 -4.42
CA LEU A 45 1.44 18.42 -3.56
C LEU A 45 2.20 18.24 -2.25
N SER A 46 3.52 18.45 -2.22
CA SER A 46 4.29 18.36 -0.97
C SER A 46 3.97 19.49 0.00
N HIS A 47 3.62 20.68 -0.50
CA HIS A 47 3.18 21.80 0.33
C HIS A 47 1.70 21.73 0.73
N GLU A 48 0.85 21.15 -0.12
CA GLU A 48 -0.59 21.12 0.12
C GLU A 48 -1.03 19.95 1.02
N ALA A 49 -0.26 18.86 1.11
CA ALA A 49 -0.56 17.70 1.93
C ALA A 49 -0.31 17.95 3.44
N ASP A 50 -1.06 17.26 4.31
CA ASP A 50 -0.80 17.26 5.76
C ASP A 50 0.51 16.54 6.09
N ILE A 51 0.82 15.46 5.36
CA ILE A 51 2.03 14.67 5.52
C ILE A 51 2.66 14.44 4.15
N HIS A 52 3.94 14.79 4.02
CA HIS A 52 4.73 14.51 2.82
C HIS A 52 5.72 13.37 3.07
N VAL A 53 5.65 12.35 2.22
CA VAL A 53 6.60 11.24 2.16
C VAL A 53 7.47 11.44 0.93
N HIS A 54 8.72 11.86 1.17
CA HIS A 54 9.66 12.17 0.09
C HIS A 54 10.33 10.89 -0.44
N VAL A 55 10.04 10.51 -1.68
CA VAL A 55 10.59 9.33 -2.36
C VAL A 55 11.32 9.77 -3.63
N LEU A 56 12.57 10.18 -3.46
CA LEU A 56 13.43 10.61 -4.56
C LEU A 56 14.21 9.42 -5.14
N VAL A 57 14.23 9.33 -6.47
CA VAL A 57 15.20 8.53 -7.23
C VAL A 57 16.17 9.46 -7.95
N LYS A 58 17.44 9.06 -8.06
CA LYS A 58 18.48 9.88 -8.69
C LYS A 58 18.30 9.97 -10.21
N GLU A 59 17.89 8.86 -10.82
CA GLU A 59 17.72 8.72 -12.27
C GLU A 59 16.71 7.61 -12.57
N GLU A 60 16.08 7.71 -13.74
CA GLU A 60 15.27 6.63 -14.30
C GLU A 60 16.16 5.67 -15.10
N ALA A 61 15.75 4.41 -15.19
CA ALA A 61 16.40 3.44 -16.07
C ALA A 61 16.14 3.74 -17.55
N CYS A 62 15.08 4.49 -17.86
CA CYS A 62 14.79 4.93 -19.22
C CYS A 62 15.82 5.99 -19.68
N PRO A 63 16.59 5.77 -20.76
CA PRO A 63 17.61 6.73 -21.21
C PRO A 63 17.05 8.10 -21.62
N MET A 64 15.78 8.14 -22.02
CA MET A 64 15.08 9.38 -22.39
C MET A 64 14.39 10.05 -21.21
N ASN A 65 14.40 9.42 -20.03
CA ASN A 65 13.72 9.90 -18.82
C ASN A 65 12.21 10.17 -19.00
N LEU A 66 11.58 9.51 -19.98
CA LEU A 66 10.14 9.66 -20.29
C LEU A 66 9.28 8.64 -19.55
N ALA A 67 9.79 7.42 -19.41
CA ALA A 67 9.07 6.33 -18.77
C ALA A 67 9.46 6.23 -17.29
N PRO A 68 8.50 6.24 -16.36
CA PRO A 68 8.79 6.01 -14.96
C PRO A 68 9.16 4.54 -14.73
N THR A 69 10.30 4.31 -14.09
CA THR A 69 10.90 2.99 -13.91
C THR A 69 11.44 2.81 -12.49
N ALA A 70 12.46 3.57 -12.13
CA ALA A 70 13.01 3.63 -10.80
C ALA A 70 12.01 4.30 -9.85
N SER A 71 11.37 5.39 -10.27
CA SER A 71 10.41 6.11 -9.42
C SER A 71 9.19 5.27 -9.05
N THR A 72 8.63 4.50 -10.00
CA THR A 72 7.50 3.60 -9.74
C THR A 72 7.91 2.44 -8.83
N SER A 73 9.11 1.87 -9.04
CA SER A 73 9.65 0.83 -8.17
C SER A 73 9.88 1.33 -6.73
N ALA A 74 10.42 2.53 -6.57
CA ALA A 74 10.63 3.15 -5.27
C ALA A 74 9.31 3.47 -4.57
N ALA A 75 8.31 3.96 -5.31
CA ALA A 75 6.98 4.21 -4.78
C ALA A 75 6.29 2.92 -4.33
N LEU A 76 6.43 1.83 -5.08
CA LEU A 76 5.91 0.50 -4.71
C LEU A 76 6.55 0.01 -3.41
N ALA A 77 7.88 0.05 -3.32
CA ALA A 77 8.62 -0.35 -2.12
C ALA A 77 8.24 0.52 -0.90
N MET A 78 8.01 1.82 -1.09
CA MET A 78 7.52 2.70 -0.02
C MET A 78 6.10 2.31 0.41
N GLY A 79 5.22 1.97 -0.52
CA GLY A 79 3.88 1.46 -0.23
C GLY A 79 3.93 0.20 0.62
N ASP A 80 4.80 -0.76 0.27
CA ASP A 80 5.02 -1.98 1.05
C ASP A 80 5.54 -1.67 2.46
N ALA A 81 6.50 -0.76 2.58
CA ALA A 81 7.04 -0.35 3.87
C ALA A 81 5.97 0.27 4.79
N ILE A 82 5.10 1.13 4.24
CA ILE A 82 3.97 1.72 4.98
C ILE A 82 2.99 0.61 5.41
N ALA A 83 2.65 -0.31 4.51
CA ALA A 83 1.75 -1.41 4.82
C ALA A 83 2.31 -2.30 5.94
N VAL A 84 3.58 -2.71 5.86
CA VAL A 84 4.24 -3.54 6.87
C VAL A 84 4.32 -2.81 8.21
N ALA A 85 4.68 -1.53 8.23
CA ALA A 85 4.72 -0.73 9.45
C ALA A 85 3.32 -0.63 10.11
N LEU A 86 2.26 -0.52 9.32
CA LEU A 86 0.89 -0.52 9.83
C LEU A 86 0.45 -1.88 10.36
N LEU A 87 0.85 -2.98 9.71
CA LEU A 87 0.60 -4.34 10.20
C LEU A 87 1.24 -4.56 11.57
N GLU A 88 2.51 -4.19 11.72
CA GLU A 88 3.24 -4.29 12.99
C GLU A 88 2.59 -3.42 14.07
N LYS A 89 2.29 -2.16 13.76
CA LYS A 89 1.65 -1.23 14.71
C LYS A 89 0.27 -1.70 15.17
N ARG A 90 -0.47 -2.42 14.32
CA ARG A 90 -1.78 -2.99 14.65
C ARG A 90 -1.70 -4.36 15.34
N GLY A 91 -0.50 -4.93 15.49
CA GLY A 91 -0.33 -6.28 16.04
C GLY A 91 -0.95 -7.36 15.15
N PHE A 92 -0.93 -7.16 13.83
CA PHE A 92 -1.56 -8.07 12.87
C PHE A 92 -0.96 -9.48 12.97
N THR A 93 -1.81 -10.47 13.21
CA THR A 93 -1.38 -11.84 13.50
C THR A 93 -1.44 -12.76 12.28
N LYS A 94 -0.88 -13.97 12.41
CA LYS A 94 -1.00 -15.00 11.37
C LYS A 94 -2.45 -15.47 11.23
N GLU A 95 -3.19 -15.49 12.33
CA GLU A 95 -4.60 -15.86 12.38
C GLU A 95 -5.46 -14.82 11.64
N ASP A 96 -5.15 -13.53 11.79
CA ASP A 96 -5.80 -12.45 11.03
C ASP A 96 -5.50 -12.57 9.53
N PHE A 97 -4.25 -12.87 9.16
CA PHE A 97 -3.87 -13.12 7.77
C PHE A 97 -4.71 -14.26 7.15
N ALA A 98 -4.85 -15.36 7.89
CA ALA A 98 -5.57 -16.55 7.46
C ALA A 98 -7.07 -16.28 7.26
N LYS A 99 -7.68 -15.50 8.16
CA LYS A 99 -9.08 -15.05 8.05
C LYS A 99 -9.32 -14.11 6.87
N SER A 100 -8.37 -13.22 6.56
CA SER A 100 -8.48 -12.30 5.42
C SER A 100 -8.20 -12.98 4.07
N HIS A 101 -7.51 -14.12 4.05
CA HIS A 101 -7.12 -14.83 2.83
C HIS A 101 -7.45 -16.34 2.87
N PRO A 102 -8.71 -16.74 3.16
CA PRO A 102 -9.04 -18.15 3.44
C PRO A 102 -8.89 -19.07 2.22
N GLY A 103 -8.95 -18.52 1.00
CA GLY A 103 -8.83 -19.28 -0.24
C GLY A 103 -7.38 -19.56 -0.70
N GLY A 104 -6.41 -18.80 -0.18
CA GLY A 104 -5.00 -18.86 -0.58
C GLY A 104 -4.27 -20.06 0.00
N SER A 105 -3.15 -20.46 -0.62
CA SER A 105 -2.32 -21.58 -0.13
C SER A 105 -1.84 -21.37 1.31
N LEU A 106 -1.37 -20.17 1.63
CA LEU A 106 -0.91 -19.79 2.97
C LEU A 106 -2.06 -19.71 3.99
N GLY A 107 -3.19 -19.11 3.62
CA GLY A 107 -4.35 -19.03 4.50
C GLY A 107 -4.91 -20.42 4.82
N LYS A 108 -4.99 -21.31 3.82
CA LYS A 108 -5.35 -22.73 4.02
C LYS A 108 -4.37 -23.44 4.95
N GLN A 109 -3.07 -23.26 4.78
CA GLN A 109 -2.07 -23.88 5.65
C GLN A 109 -2.17 -23.41 7.11
N LEU A 110 -2.55 -22.16 7.34
CA LEU A 110 -2.71 -21.57 8.67
C LEU A 110 -4.06 -21.90 9.33
N LEU A 111 -5.10 -22.21 8.54
CA LEU A 111 -6.42 -22.61 9.04
C LEU A 111 -6.54 -24.11 9.33
N LEU A 112 -5.71 -24.94 8.70
CA LEU A 112 -5.70 -26.39 8.91
C LEU A 112 -5.23 -26.71 10.34
N SER A 113 -6.15 -27.18 11.17
CA SER A 113 -5.83 -27.74 12.46
C SER A 113 -5.19 -29.13 12.32
N VAL A 114 -4.37 -29.54 13.29
CA VAL A 114 -3.71 -30.87 13.30
C VAL A 114 -4.74 -32.01 13.18
N GLU A 115 -5.93 -31.85 13.75
CA GLU A 115 -7.01 -32.85 13.69
C GLU A 115 -7.57 -33.06 12.27
N GLU A 116 -7.69 -31.99 11.48
CA GLU A 116 -8.14 -32.09 10.08
C GLU A 116 -7.07 -32.74 9.18
N SER A 117 -5.80 -32.48 9.45
CA SER A 117 -4.69 -33.11 8.72
C SER A 117 -4.58 -34.61 8.96
N CYS A 118 -4.81 -35.07 10.20
CA CYS A 118 -4.83 -36.51 10.54
C CYS A 118 -5.97 -37.25 9.84
N THR A 119 -7.14 -36.63 9.67
CA THR A 119 -8.29 -37.25 8.98
C THR A 119 -8.00 -37.49 7.49
N GLN A 120 -7.25 -36.58 6.86
CA GLN A 120 -6.85 -36.70 5.46
C GLN A 120 -5.79 -37.82 5.25
N VAL A 121 -4.84 -37.95 6.19
CA VAL A 121 -3.81 -39.00 6.14
C VAL A 121 -4.38 -40.38 6.46
N MET A 122 -5.31 -40.50 7.43
CA MET A 122 -5.96 -41.78 7.74
C MET A 122 -6.87 -42.28 6.60
N LYS A 123 -7.47 -41.38 5.80
CA LYS A 123 -8.18 -41.79 4.57
C LYS A 123 -7.26 -42.40 3.51
N PHE A 124 -6.00 -41.98 3.45
CA PHE A 124 -5.01 -42.55 2.53
C PHE A 124 -4.42 -43.88 3.01
N LEU A 125 -4.47 -44.16 4.31
CA LEU A 125 -4.00 -45.43 4.89
C LEU A 125 -5.07 -46.54 4.96
N CYS A 126 -6.34 -46.23 4.63
CA CYS A 126 -7.47 -47.17 4.66
C CYS A 126 -7.98 -47.59 3.27
N ILE A 127 -7.18 -47.46 2.21
CA ILE A 127 -7.44 -48.07 0.89
C ILE A 127 -6.34 -49.09 0.60
#